data_AF-A0A151J9X4-F1
#
_entry.id   AF-A0A151J9X4-F1
#
_cell.length_a   1.000
_cell.length_b   1.000
_cell.length_c   1.000
_cell.angle_alpha   90.00
_cell.angle_beta   90.00
_cell.angle_gamma   90.00
#
_symmetry.space_group_name_H-M   'P 1'
#
loop_
_entity.id
_entity.type
_entity.pdbx_description
1 polymer ?
#
loop_
_entity_poly.entity_id
_entity_poly.type
_entity_poly.pdbx_seq_one_letter_code
_entity_poly.pdbx_strand_id
1 'polypeptide(L)'
;MSQVEIAIGDTRDVANVKLSLCDKCVYMKPSTILLMLDLEQCVEHAYFDLCQYTNIVSDKFDYFVNYLRQNCIMNKLEAVNTLRRIYDKHSGIACELIVYAVDNMHQRQLLNRP
;
A
#
# COMPACT_ATOMS: atom_id res chain seq x y z
N MET A 1 14.06 2.83 24.54
CA MET A 1 13.24 3.86 23.89
C MET A 1 14.07 5.12 23.82
N SER A 2 14.52 5.52 22.63
CA SER A 2 15.25 6.79 22.47
C SER A 2 14.24 7.92 22.31
N GLN A 3 14.27 8.91 23.19
CA GLN A 3 13.36 10.06 23.14
C GLN A 3 13.99 11.17 22.29
N VAL A 4 13.21 11.74 21.37
CA VAL A 4 13.60 12.92 20.59
C VAL A 4 13.20 14.15 21.39
N GLU A 5 14.14 15.06 21.63
CA GLU A 5 13.89 16.35 22.27
C GLU A 5 13.92 17.48 21.22
N ILE A 6 12.94 18.37 21.28
CA ILE A 6 12.81 19.52 20.37
C ILE A 6 12.92 20.80 21.18
N ALA A 7 13.88 21.66 20.85
CA ALA A 7 14.09 22.94 21.52
C ALA A 7 14.40 24.04 20.51
N ILE A 8 14.04 25.29 20.82
CA ILE A 8 14.50 26.45 20.03
C ILE A 8 15.94 26.77 20.45
N GLY A 9 16.86 26.75 19.51
CA GLY A 9 18.28 27.05 19.71
C GLY A 9 18.65 28.38 19.06
N ASP A 10 19.16 29.32 19.85
CA ASP A 10 19.65 30.59 19.35
C ASP A 10 21.16 30.50 19.05
N THR A 11 21.50 30.47 17.76
CA THR A 11 22.89 30.52 17.30
C THR A 11 23.15 31.88 16.64
N ARG A 12 23.38 32.90 17.46
CA ARG A 12 23.94 34.24 17.15
C ARG A 12 23.38 35.07 15.98
N ASP A 13 22.30 34.67 15.30
CA ASP A 13 21.54 35.60 14.42
C ASP A 13 20.26 35.01 13.79
N VAL A 14 20.01 33.70 13.90
CA VAL A 14 18.80 33.07 13.32
C VAL A 14 18.23 32.05 14.30
N ALA A 15 16.94 32.20 14.62
CA ALA A 15 16.20 31.22 15.41
C ALA A 15 16.18 29.87 14.66
N ASN A 16 16.95 28.91 15.17
CA ASN A 16 16.98 27.54 14.67
C ASN A 16 16.25 26.63 15.66
N VAL A 17 15.81 25.48 15.19
CA VAL A 17 15.30 24.42 16.03
C VAL A 17 16.39 23.37 16.18
N LYS A 18 16.69 23.02 17.42
CA LYS A 18 17.58 21.94 17.81
C LYS A 18 16.74 20.67 17.98
N LEU A 19 17.10 19.64 17.22
CA LEU A 19 16.61 18.27 17.40
C LEU A 19 17.72 17.45 18.05
N SER A 20 17.46 16.82 19.19
CA SER A 20 18.43 15.95 19.87
C SER A 20 17.95 14.51 20.02
N LEU A 21 18.86 13.56 19.81
CA LEU A 21 18.65 12.13 19.99
C LEU A 21 19.96 11.47 20.44
N CYS A 22 19.94 10.83 21.62
CA CYS A 22 21.09 10.10 22.19
C CYS A 22 22.41 10.92 22.12
N ASP A 23 22.40 12.11 22.72
CA ASP A 23 23.51 13.08 22.79
C ASP A 23 23.99 13.68 21.46
N LYS A 24 23.36 13.29 20.33
CA LYS A 24 23.58 13.93 19.03
C LYS A 24 22.54 15.02 18.83
N CYS A 25 22.94 16.13 18.20
CA CYS A 25 22.01 17.20 17.86
C CYS A 25 22.16 17.67 16.42
N VAL A 26 21.04 18.06 15.82
CA VAL A 26 20.98 18.70 14.51
C VAL A 26 20.22 20.02 14.68
N TYR A 27 20.75 21.09 14.10
CA TYR A 27 20.10 22.40 14.07
C TYR A 27 19.52 22.62 12.68
N MET A 28 18.25 22.96 12.63
CA MET A 28 17.53 23.20 11.37
C MET A 28 16.74 24.49 11.45
N LYS A 29 16.50 25.12 10.30
CA LYS A 29 15.57 26.25 10.25
C LYS A 29 14.15 25.75 10.53
N PRO A 30 13.29 26.54 11.22
CA PRO A 30 11.89 26.17 11.45
C PRO A 30 11.14 25.79 10.18
N SER A 31 11.39 26.49 9.07
CA SER A 31 10.79 26.18 7.77
C SER A 31 11.19 24.80 7.23
N THR A 32 12.41 24.33 7.53
CA THR A 32 12.87 23.00 7.15
C THR A 32 12.16 21.91 7.95
N ILE A 33 11.92 22.14 9.24
CA ILE A 33 11.17 21.18 10.07
C ILE A 33 9.72 21.11 9.63
N LEU A 34 9.10 22.27 9.34
CA LEU A 34 7.73 22.29 8.84
C LEU A 34 7.61 21.47 7.54
N LEU A 35 8.55 21.67 6.60
CA LEU A 35 8.60 20.88 5.37
C LEU A 35 8.76 19.37 5.64
N MET A 36 9.58 18.99 6.61
CA MET A 36 9.76 17.57 6.97
C MET A 36 8.47 16.96 7.54
N LEU A 37 7.73 17.69 8.37
CA LEU A 37 6.45 17.25 8.93
C LEU A 37 5.37 17.14 7.83
N ASP A 38 5.32 18.10 6.91
CA ASP A 38 4.40 18.04 5.76
C ASP A 38 4.71 16.80 4.89
N LEU A 39 5.99 16.52 4.64
CA LEU A 39 6.41 15.33 3.89
C LEU A 39 6.08 14.03 4.63
N GLU A 40 6.30 13.98 5.94
CA GLU A 40 5.94 12.82 6.78
C GLU A 40 4.43 12.52 6.65
N GLN A 41 3.60 13.55 6.78
CA GLN A 41 2.15 13.41 6.65
C GLN A 41 1.74 12.98 5.23
N CYS A 42 2.37 13.53 4.19
CA CYS A 42 2.13 13.10 2.81
C CYS A 42 2.48 11.62 2.59
N VAL A 43 3.62 11.16 3.13
CA VAL A 43 4.05 9.77 3.02
C VAL A 43 3.11 8.84 3.80
N GLU A 44 2.72 9.22 5.00
CA GLU A 44 1.77 8.44 5.81
C GLU A 44 0.43 8.31 5.09
N HIS A 45 -0.09 9.40 4.52
CA HIS A 45 -1.35 9.38 3.79
C HIS A 45 -1.27 8.49 2.54
N ALA A 46 -0.22 8.65 1.72
CA ALA A 46 -0.02 7.82 0.53
C ALA A 46 0.15 6.33 0.89
N TYR A 47 0.85 6.03 1.98
CA TYR A 47 0.99 4.66 2.49
C TYR A 47 -0.35 4.09 2.94
N PHE A 48 -1.15 4.86 3.66
CA PHE A 48 -2.47 4.45 4.12
C PHE A 48 -3.41 4.15 2.95
N ASP A 49 -3.46 5.02 1.94
CA ASP A 49 -4.23 4.80 0.72
C ASP A 49 -3.79 3.51 0.01
N LEU A 50 -2.47 3.31 -0.13
CA LEU A 50 -1.93 2.09 -0.73
C LEU A 50 -2.34 0.83 0.04
N CYS A 51 -2.30 0.87 1.37
CA CYS A 51 -2.79 -0.23 2.21
C CYS A 51 -4.28 -0.49 1.99
N GLN A 52 -5.11 0.55 1.94
CA GLN A 52 -6.54 0.39 1.64
C GLN A 52 -6.78 -0.25 0.28
N TYR A 53 -6.11 0.25 -0.77
CA TYR A 53 -6.22 -0.33 -2.10
C TYR A 53 -5.79 -1.79 -2.14
N THR A 54 -4.67 -2.11 -1.47
CA THR A 54 -4.16 -3.49 -1.39
C THR A 54 -5.16 -4.42 -0.71
N ASN A 55 -5.80 -3.98 0.38
CA ASN A 55 -6.83 -4.75 1.07
C ASN A 55 -8.06 -4.98 0.17
N ILE A 56 -8.56 -3.93 -0.50
CA ILE A 56 -9.70 -4.04 -1.43
C ILE A 56 -9.39 -5.01 -2.57
N VAL A 57 -8.17 -4.95 -3.10
CA VAL A 57 -7.70 -5.86 -4.16
C VAL A 57 -7.66 -7.30 -3.66
N SER A 58 -7.14 -7.53 -2.45
CA SER A 58 -7.10 -8.85 -1.81
C SER A 58 -8.51 -9.42 -1.61
N ASP A 59 -9.43 -8.64 -1.04
CA ASP A 59 -10.80 -9.08 -0.78
C ASP A 59 -11.53 -9.45 -2.08
N LYS A 60 -11.38 -8.63 -3.13
CA LYS A 60 -11.95 -8.92 -4.45
C LYS A 60 -11.37 -10.19 -5.06
N PHE A 61 -10.08 -10.41 -4.88
CA PHE A 61 -9.41 -11.60 -5.40
C PHE A 61 -9.84 -12.87 -4.67
N ASP A 62 -9.98 -12.83 -3.34
CA ASP A 62 -10.48 -13.96 -2.56
C ASP A 62 -11.94 -14.27 -2.88
N TYR A 63 -12.78 -13.24 -3.04
CA TYR A 63 -14.15 -13.41 -3.54
C TYR A 63 -14.15 -14.14 -4.90
N PHE A 64 -13.29 -13.72 -5.83
CA PHE A 64 -13.19 -14.35 -7.14
C PHE A 64 -12.78 -15.83 -7.06
N VAL A 65 -11.73 -16.13 -6.30
CA VAL A 65 -11.23 -17.51 -6.12
C VAL A 65 -12.32 -18.40 -5.51
N ASN A 66 -13.06 -17.89 -4.52
CA ASN A 66 -14.17 -18.61 -3.91
C ASN A 66 -15.32 -18.83 -4.90
N TYR A 67 -15.65 -17.83 -5.73
CA TYR A 67 -16.66 -17.97 -6.78
C TYR A 67 -16.29 -19.05 -7.79
N LEU A 68 -15.05 -19.08 -8.29
CA LEU A 68 -14.59 -20.11 -9.21
C LEU A 68 -14.72 -21.51 -8.60
N ARG A 69 -14.29 -21.67 -7.35
CA ARG A 69 -14.35 -22.95 -6.62
C ARG A 69 -15.78 -23.45 -6.44
N GLN A 70 -16.69 -22.57 -6.03
CA GLN A 70 -18.10 -22.92 -5.83
C GLN A 70 -18.81 -23.34 -7.12
N ASN A 71 -18.39 -22.79 -8.26
CA ASN A 71 -18.95 -23.11 -9.57
C ASN A 71 -18.15 -24.20 -10.32
N CYS A 72 -17.17 -24.85 -9.66
CA CYS A 72 -16.31 -25.87 -10.26
C CYS A 72 -15.61 -25.41 -11.57
N ILE A 73 -15.31 -24.10 -11.67
CA ILE A 73 -14.69 -23.52 -12.87
C ILE A 73 -13.18 -23.78 -12.80
N MET A 74 -12.75 -24.84 -13.48
CA MET A 74 -11.35 -25.26 -13.53
C MET A 74 -10.65 -24.85 -14.83
N ASN A 75 -11.40 -24.39 -15.83
CA ASN A 75 -10.89 -23.98 -17.13
C ASN A 75 -10.55 -22.48 -17.15
N LYS A 76 -9.33 -22.14 -17.58
CA LYS A 76 -8.86 -20.75 -17.74
C LYS A 76 -9.81 -19.91 -18.58
N LEU A 77 -10.33 -20.44 -19.68
CA LEU A 77 -11.25 -19.74 -20.58
C LEU A 77 -12.60 -19.44 -19.90
N GLU A 78 -13.16 -20.41 -19.17
CA GLU A 78 -14.42 -20.20 -18.44
C GLU A 78 -14.27 -19.21 -17.29
N ALA A 79 -13.14 -19.25 -16.58
CA ALA A 79 -12.82 -18.27 -15.55
C ALA A 79 -12.70 -16.86 -16.13
N VAL A 80 -12.03 -16.68 -17.27
CA VAL A 80 -11.96 -15.39 -18.00
C VAL A 80 -13.35 -14.92 -18.42
N ASN A 81 -14.18 -15.80 -18.98
CA ASN A 81 -15.53 -15.44 -19.42
C ASN A 81 -16.44 -15.04 -18.26
N THR A 82 -16.32 -15.77 -17.15
CA THR A 82 -17.02 -15.47 -15.89
C THR A 82 -16.59 -14.12 -15.34
N LEU A 83 -15.27 -13.87 -15.27
CA LEU A 83 -14.69 -12.59 -14.87
C LEU A 83 -15.25 -11.43 -15.71
N ARG A 84 -15.23 -11.56 -17.04
CA ARG A 84 -15.77 -10.56 -17.97
C ARG A 84 -17.26 -10.29 -17.77
N ARG A 85 -18.01 -11.21 -17.16
CA ARG A 85 -19.44 -11.08 -16.90
C ARG A 85 -19.74 -10.41 -15.57
N ILE A 86 -18.94 -10.69 -14.54
CA ILE A 86 -19.22 -10.25 -13.16
C ILE A 86 -18.48 -8.96 -12.78
N TYR A 87 -17.35 -8.65 -13.42
CA TYR A 87 -16.56 -7.46 -13.11
C TYR A 87 -16.89 -6.28 -14.02
N ASP A 88 -16.81 -5.09 -13.42
CA ASP A 88 -16.94 -3.82 -14.13
C ASP A 88 -15.74 -3.59 -15.06
N LYS A 89 -16.04 -3.48 -16.36
CA LYS A 89 -15.06 -3.28 -17.42
C LYS A 89 -14.46 -1.87 -17.41
N HIS A 90 -15.07 -0.93 -16.70
CA HIS A 90 -14.56 0.43 -16.53
C HIS A 90 -13.59 0.54 -15.34
N SER A 91 -13.50 -0.48 -14.49
CA SER A 91 -12.59 -0.52 -13.35
C SER A 91 -11.22 -1.05 -13.77
N GLY A 92 -10.20 -0.16 -13.84
CA GLY A 92 -8.82 -0.55 -14.14
C GLY A 92 -8.28 -1.62 -13.20
N ILE A 93 -8.56 -1.48 -11.90
CA ILE A 93 -8.19 -2.46 -10.86
C ILE A 93 -8.81 -3.83 -11.13
N ALA A 94 -10.08 -3.89 -11.55
CA ALA A 94 -10.72 -5.15 -11.89
C ALA A 94 -10.05 -5.80 -13.10
N CYS A 95 -9.70 -5.02 -14.12
CA CYS A 95 -9.00 -5.52 -15.31
C CYS A 95 -7.60 -6.07 -14.97
N GLU A 96 -6.82 -5.39 -14.13
CA GLU A 96 -5.51 -5.87 -13.68
C GLU A 96 -5.61 -7.14 -12.84
N LEU A 97 -6.58 -7.19 -11.91
CA LEU A 97 -6.88 -8.40 -11.15
C LEU A 97 -7.27 -9.58 -12.05
N ILE A 98 -8.03 -9.33 -13.12
CA ILE A 98 -8.38 -10.34 -14.12
C ILE A 98 -7.12 -10.89 -14.78
N VAL A 99 -6.23 -10.02 -15.28
CA VAL A 99 -4.98 -10.45 -15.93
C VAL A 99 -4.11 -11.26 -14.96
N TYR A 100 -3.89 -10.74 -13.75
CA TYR A 100 -3.11 -11.42 -12.72
C TYR A 100 -3.70 -12.80 -12.35
N ALA A 101 -5.01 -12.88 -12.10
CA ALA A 101 -5.67 -14.14 -11.78
C ALA A 101 -5.53 -15.15 -12.93
N VAL A 102 -5.70 -14.68 -14.16
CA VAL A 102 -5.63 -15.48 -15.39
C VAL A 102 -4.24 -16.08 -15.63
N ASP A 103 -3.19 -15.35 -15.29
CA ASP A 103 -1.81 -15.83 -15.38
C ASP A 103 -1.47 -16.80 -14.24
N ASN A 104 -2.01 -16.57 -13.04
CA ASN A 104 -1.72 -17.38 -11.85
C ASN A 104 -2.63 -18.60 -11.66
N MET A 105 -3.71 -18.74 -12.43
CA MET A 105 -4.61 -19.90 -12.35
C MET A 105 -3.90 -21.25 -12.53
N HIS A 106 -2.83 -21.32 -13.33
CA HIS A 106 -2.04 -22.54 -13.50
C HIS A 106 -1.14 -22.84 -12.29
N GLN A 107 -0.67 -21.81 -11.57
CA GLN A 107 0.25 -21.99 -10.44
C GLN A 107 -0.47 -22.45 -9.16
N ARG A 108 -1.70 -21.99 -8.92
CA ARG A 108 -2.48 -22.37 -7.72
C ARG A 108 -3.05 -23.80 -7.76
N GLN A 109 -3.02 -24.48 -8.90
CA GLN A 109 -3.30 -25.94 -8.95
C GLN A 109 -2.13 -26.79 -8.44
N LEU A 110 -0.92 -26.23 -8.31
CA LEU A 110 0.27 -26.95 -7.84
C LEU A 110 0.55 -26.80 -6.33
N LEU A 111 -0.03 -25.80 -5.66
CA LEU A 111 0.14 -25.60 -4.20
C LEU A 111 -0.93 -26.30 -3.34
N ASN A 112 -1.89 -26.99 -3.96
CA ASN A 112 -2.89 -27.83 -3.28
C ASN A 112 -2.76 -29.31 -3.69
N ARG A 113 -1.53 -29.83 -3.79
CA ARG A 113 -1.32 -31.28 -3.62
C ARG A 113 -1.00 -31.54 -2.14
N PRO A 114 -1.53 -32.63 -1.58
CA PRO A 114 -1.64 -32.87 -0.14
C PRO A 114 -0.31 -32.80 0.62
#